data_AF-M0M8B4-F1
#
_entry.id   AF-M0M8B4-F1
#
_cell.length_a   1.000
_cell.length_b   1.000
_cell.length_c   1.000
_cell.angle_alpha   90.00
_cell.angle_beta   90.00
_cell.angle_gamma   90.00
#
_symmetry.space_group_name_H-M   'P 1'
#
loop_
_entity.id
_entity.type
_entity.pdbx_description
1 polymer ?
#
loop_
_entity_poly.entity_id
_entity_poly.type
_entity_poly.pdbx_seq_one_letter_code
_entity_poly.pdbx_strand_id
1 'polypeptide(L)'
;MTAIARTLLTAVIAFAAYSLGLAMVWVVFRAPDVAFTEAAVGVGVTTALFLLLVARTTRHRDTVSPHTQRIRPRSIATAVLVTLGVLATVPSLPAVGATATPAFGPVTQFYLEDTAARGINNAVTAVLVVYRGFDTFGEIGVVFAAAVAVLAVLGRETVV
;
A
#
# COMPACT_ATOMS: atom_id res chain seq x y z
N MET A 1 10.17 10.58 -8.57
CA MET A 1 10.14 10.18 -10.00
C MET A 1 8.73 10.02 -10.55
N THR A 2 7.82 9.34 -9.85
CA THR A 2 6.41 9.13 -10.27
C THR A 2 5.66 10.43 -10.58
N ALA A 3 5.72 11.44 -9.71
CA ALA A 3 4.99 12.70 -9.86
C ALA A 3 5.42 13.58 -11.05
N ILE A 4 6.58 13.30 -11.65
CA ILE A 4 7.16 14.05 -12.78
C ILE A 4 7.10 13.21 -14.08
N ALA A 5 6.59 11.97 -14.00
CA ALA A 5 6.53 11.07 -15.14
C ALA A 5 5.67 11.67 -16.27
N ARG A 6 6.23 11.69 -17.49
CA ARG A 6 5.56 12.25 -18.68
C ARG A 6 4.56 11.30 -19.32
N THR A 7 4.63 10.01 -18.96
CA THR A 7 3.70 8.98 -19.47
C THR A 7 3.16 8.13 -18.32
N LEU A 8 1.95 7.60 -18.49
CA LEU A 8 1.35 6.69 -17.53
C LEU A 8 2.19 5.42 -17.35
N LEU A 9 2.78 4.91 -18.44
CA LEU A 9 3.67 3.74 -18.37
C LEU A 9 4.89 4.02 -17.48
N THR A 10 5.54 5.16 -17.67
CA THR A 10 6.68 5.57 -16.82
C THR A 10 6.26 5.73 -15.37
N ALA A 11 5.06 6.29 -15.12
CA ALA A 11 4.54 6.45 -13.76
C ALA A 11 4.30 5.09 -13.08
N VAL A 12 3.68 4.13 -13.80
CA VAL A 12 3.38 2.78 -13.30
C VAL A 12 4.67 2.01 -13.02
N ILE A 13 5.65 2.05 -13.93
CA ILE A 13 6.95 1.39 -13.72
C ILE A 13 7.68 2.00 -12.53
N ALA A 14 7.68 3.34 -12.39
CA ALA A 14 8.30 4.01 -11.26
C ALA A 14 7.62 3.67 -9.92
N PHE A 15 6.29 3.46 -9.92
CA PHE A 15 5.55 3.02 -8.74
C PHE A 15 5.87 1.56 -8.37
N ALA A 16 5.94 0.67 -9.36
CA ALA A 16 6.35 -0.72 -9.15
C ALA A 16 7.77 -0.82 -8.57
N ALA A 17 8.72 -0.05 -9.12
CA ALA A 17 10.09 0.00 -8.61
C ALA A 17 10.16 0.54 -7.17
N TYR A 18 9.32 1.53 -6.83
CA TYR A 18 9.21 2.04 -5.47
C TYR A 18 8.70 0.98 -4.49
N SER A 19 7.62 0.28 -4.84
CA SER A 19 7.07 -0.81 -4.01
C SER A 19 8.06 -1.95 -3.84
N LEU A 20 8.81 -2.32 -4.89
CA LEU A 20 9.89 -3.30 -4.78
C LEU A 20 10.99 -2.83 -3.82
N GLY A 21 11.37 -1.56 -3.90
CA GLY A 21 12.31 -0.95 -2.96
C GLY A 21 11.83 -1.02 -1.51
N LEU A 22 10.53 -0.76 -1.26
CA LEU A 22 9.94 -0.90 0.07
C LEU A 22 9.93 -2.35 0.55
N ALA A 23 9.58 -3.31 -0.31
CA ALA A 23 9.65 -4.73 0.04
C ALA A 23 11.07 -5.13 0.48
N MET A 24 12.10 -4.63 -0.21
CA MET A 24 13.50 -4.86 0.20
C MET A 24 13.84 -4.21 1.54
N VAL A 25 13.32 -3.02 1.85
CA VAL A 25 13.49 -2.39 3.17
C VAL A 25 12.87 -3.26 4.27
N TRP A 26 11.70 -3.85 4.04
CA TRP A 26 11.07 -4.76 4.99
C TRP A 26 11.89 -6.04 5.23
N VAL A 27 12.53 -6.57 4.20
CA VAL A 27 13.47 -7.69 4.34
C VAL A 27 14.65 -7.31 5.25
N VAL A 28 15.22 -6.11 5.06
CA VAL A 28 16.31 -5.60 5.93
C VAL A 28 15.85 -5.46 7.38
N PHE A 29 14.59 -5.04 7.60
CA PHE A 29 13.98 -4.97 8.93
C PHE A 29 13.47 -6.32 9.46
N ARG A 30 13.78 -7.44 8.80
CA ARG A 30 13.39 -8.80 9.21
C ARG A 30 11.88 -8.97 9.37
N ALA A 31 11.11 -8.30 8.51
CA ALA A 31 9.66 -8.41 8.42
C ALA A 31 9.26 -9.14 7.12
N PRO A 32 9.50 -10.46 7.00
CA PRO A 32 9.29 -11.20 5.76
C PRO A 32 7.82 -11.22 5.31
N ASP A 33 6.88 -11.34 6.24
CA ASP A 33 5.44 -11.39 5.90
C ASP A 33 4.97 -10.08 5.27
N VAL A 34 5.39 -8.94 5.83
CA VAL A 34 5.12 -7.60 5.28
C VAL A 34 5.80 -7.42 3.92
N ALA A 35 7.05 -7.88 3.79
CA ALA A 35 7.77 -7.84 2.53
C ALA A 35 7.07 -8.64 1.42
N PHE A 36 6.56 -9.84 1.74
CA PHE A 36 5.81 -10.65 0.79
C PHE A 36 4.51 -9.98 0.38
N THR A 37 3.75 -9.41 1.32
CA THR A 37 2.51 -8.70 0.97
C THR A 37 2.77 -7.45 0.13
N GLU A 38 3.83 -6.69 0.44
CA GLU A 38 4.21 -5.50 -0.33
C GLU A 38 4.61 -5.88 -1.76
N ALA A 39 5.45 -6.91 -1.92
CA ALA A 39 5.85 -7.39 -3.23
C ALA A 39 4.66 -7.96 -4.03
N ALA A 40 3.82 -8.78 -3.41
CA ALA A 40 2.67 -9.39 -4.08
C ALA A 40 1.62 -8.35 -4.51
N VAL A 41 1.26 -7.41 -3.64
CA VAL A 41 0.19 -6.45 -3.91
C VAL A 41 0.69 -5.24 -4.70
N GLY A 42 1.82 -4.65 -4.31
CA GLY A 42 2.33 -3.43 -4.94
C GLY A 42 3.02 -3.70 -6.28
N VAL A 43 4.06 -4.54 -6.28
CA VAL A 43 4.79 -4.91 -7.51
C VAL A 43 3.96 -5.87 -8.38
N GLY A 44 3.20 -6.78 -7.78
CA GLY A 44 2.40 -7.76 -8.51
C GLY A 44 1.05 -7.23 -8.97
N VAL A 45 0.03 -7.36 -8.12
CA VAL A 45 -1.39 -7.15 -8.50
C VAL A 45 -1.66 -5.73 -8.97
N THR A 46 -1.24 -4.72 -8.21
CA THR A 46 -1.53 -3.30 -8.53
C THR A 46 -0.87 -2.88 -9.83
N THR A 47 0.39 -3.26 -10.03
CA THR A 47 1.12 -2.96 -11.28
C THR A 47 0.48 -3.67 -12.46
N ALA A 48 0.09 -4.94 -12.33
CA ALA A 48 -0.60 -5.67 -13.40
C ALA A 48 -1.94 -5.01 -13.78
N LEU A 49 -2.74 -4.61 -12.79
CA LEU A 49 -4.01 -3.90 -13.02
C LEU A 49 -3.79 -2.55 -13.70
N PHE A 50 -2.78 -1.77 -13.29
CA PHE A 50 -2.46 -0.50 -13.95
C PHE A 50 -1.92 -0.68 -15.37
N LEU A 51 -1.10 -1.70 -15.62
CA LEU A 51 -0.65 -2.01 -16.99
C LEU A 51 -1.82 -2.41 -17.89
N LEU A 52 -2.76 -3.22 -17.38
CA LEU A 52 -3.99 -3.55 -18.10
C LEU A 52 -4.82 -2.28 -18.41
N LEU A 53 -4.97 -1.39 -17.44
CA LEU A 53 -5.66 -0.11 -17.61
C LEU A 53 -4.98 0.77 -18.67
N VAL A 54 -3.65 0.89 -18.62
CA VAL A 54 -2.86 1.66 -19.60
C VAL A 54 -3.00 1.05 -20.99
N ALA A 55 -2.93 -0.28 -21.11
CA ALA A 55 -3.08 -0.98 -22.39
C ALA A 55 -4.48 -0.78 -23.01
N ARG A 56 -5.54 -0.80 -22.19
CA ARG A 56 -6.93 -0.59 -22.64
C ARG A 56 -7.23 0.87 -22.99
N THR A 57 -6.72 1.81 -22.19
CA THR A 57 -6.99 3.25 -22.37
C THR A 57 -6.16 3.87 -23.49
N THR A 58 -4.90 3.45 -23.67
CA THR A 58 -4.03 4.01 -24.74
C THR A 58 -4.51 3.60 -26.13
N ARG A 59 -5.16 2.44 -26.26
CA ARG A 59 -5.78 1.98 -27.51
C ARG A 59 -6.97 2.84 -27.99
N HIS A 60 -7.53 3.67 -27.11
CA HIS A 60 -8.68 4.55 -27.40
C HIS A 60 -8.28 6.02 -27.62
N ARG A 61 -6.99 6.34 -27.72
CA ARG A 61 -6.47 7.73 -27.78
C ARG A 61 -6.23 8.30 -29.17
N ASP A 62 -6.66 7.64 -30.24
CA ASP A 62 -6.41 8.12 -31.61
C ASP A 62 -7.09 9.47 -31.95
N THR A 63 -7.89 10.06 -31.05
CA THR A 63 -8.62 11.32 -31.31
C THR A 63 -8.53 12.41 -30.22
N VAL A 64 -7.82 12.20 -29.10
CA VAL A 64 -7.83 13.17 -27.98
C VAL A 64 -6.48 13.87 -27.84
N SER A 65 -6.49 15.17 -28.15
CA SER A 65 -5.37 16.12 -28.00
C SER A 65 -4.66 15.97 -26.64
N PRO A 66 -3.31 16.10 -26.56
CA PRO A 66 -2.60 15.98 -25.31
C PRO A 66 -3.12 17.06 -24.34
N HIS A 67 -3.93 16.65 -23.37
CA HIS A 67 -4.40 17.55 -22.33
C HIS A 67 -3.18 17.90 -21.48
N THR A 68 -2.53 19.02 -21.78
CA THR A 68 -1.46 19.57 -20.97
C THR A 68 -2.09 19.94 -19.63
N GLN A 69 -2.06 19.00 -18.68
CA GLN A 69 -2.52 19.25 -17.33
C GLN A 69 -1.66 20.36 -16.74
N ARG A 70 -2.16 21.60 -16.81
CA ARG A 70 -1.56 22.74 -16.14
C ARG A 70 -1.62 22.45 -14.64
N ILE A 71 -0.47 22.22 -14.04
CA ILE A 71 -0.34 22.02 -12.60
C ILE A 71 -0.88 23.30 -11.94
N ARG A 72 -2.01 23.18 -11.25
CA ARG A 72 -2.62 24.32 -10.56
C ARG A 72 -1.79 24.61 -9.31
N PRO A 73 -1.40 25.87 -9.05
CA PRO A 73 -0.59 26.21 -7.87
C PRO A 73 -1.28 25.81 -6.57
N ARG A 74 -2.62 25.83 -6.54
CA ARG A 74 -3.42 25.33 -5.40
C ARG A 74 -3.16 23.85 -5.11
N SER A 75 -3.08 22.99 -6.13
CA SER A 75 -2.83 21.56 -5.96
C SER A 75 -1.43 21.30 -5.40
N ILE A 76 -0.43 22.07 -5.83
CA ILE A 76 0.93 22.01 -5.26
C ILE A 76 0.87 22.47 -3.80
N ALA A 77 0.23 23.61 -3.52
CA ALA A 77 0.13 24.14 -2.16
C ALA A 77 -0.56 23.15 -1.22
N THR A 78 -1.65 22.50 -1.64
CA THR A 78 -2.32 21.46 -0.86
C THR A 78 -1.43 20.24 -0.64
N ALA A 79 -0.74 19.75 -1.68
CA ALA A 79 0.17 18.62 -1.54
C ALA A 79 1.33 18.92 -0.57
N VAL A 80 1.91 20.12 -0.65
CA VAL A 80 2.97 20.58 0.25
C VAL A 80 2.43 20.73 1.67
N LEU A 81 1.24 21.32 1.86
CA LEU A 81 0.62 21.48 3.16
C LEU A 81 0.35 20.13 3.82
N VAL A 82 -0.23 19.17 3.08
CA VAL A 82 -0.48 17.81 3.59
C VAL A 82 0.84 17.12 3.93
N THR A 83 1.85 17.22 3.06
CA THR A 83 3.16 16.60 3.30
C THR A 83 3.84 17.18 4.54
N LEU A 84 3.83 18.51 4.70
CA LEU A 84 4.38 19.17 5.89
C LEU A 84 3.58 18.84 7.14
N GLY A 85 2.25 18.74 7.05
CA GLY A 85 1.39 18.33 8.16
C GLY A 85 1.72 16.92 8.64
N VAL A 86 1.94 15.98 7.72
CA VAL A 86 2.38 14.61 8.06
C VAL A 86 3.82 14.61 8.59
N LEU A 87 4.75 15.36 7.97
CA LEU A 87 6.13 15.45 8.46
C LEU A 87 6.23 16.09 9.84
N ALA A 88 5.33 17.01 10.19
CA ALA A 88 5.27 17.63 11.50
C ALA A 88 4.89 16.64 12.62
N THR A 89 4.30 15.48 12.31
CA THR A 89 4.03 14.44 13.31
C THR A 89 5.23 13.52 13.54
N VAL A 90 6.24 13.52 12.66
CA VAL A 90 7.42 12.64 12.79
C VAL A 90 8.16 12.80 14.12
N PRO A 91 8.36 14.01 14.68
CA PRO A 91 9.00 14.16 16.00
C PRO A 91 8.20 13.57 17.17
N SER A 92 6.89 13.31 16.98
CA SER A 92 6.07 12.64 18.01
C SER A 92 6.28 11.13 18.04
N LEU A 93 6.91 10.56 17.01
CA LEU A 93 7.28 9.15 17.01
C LEU A 93 8.47 8.92 17.94
N PRO A 94 8.49 7.80 18.67
CA PRO A 94 9.66 7.44 19.45
C PRO A 94 10.91 7.29 18.59
N ALA A 95 12.07 7.57 19.18
CA ALA A 95 13.35 7.34 18.52
C ALA A 95 13.49 5.86 18.09
N VAL A 96 14.06 5.65 16.90
CA VAL A 96 14.27 4.32 16.35
C VAL A 96 15.16 3.52 17.31
N GLY A 97 14.70 2.33 17.72
CA GLY A 97 15.43 1.46 18.63
C GLY A 97 15.31 1.82 20.12
N ALA A 98 14.51 2.83 20.49
CA ALA A 98 14.26 3.12 21.89
C ALA A 98 13.52 1.95 22.58
N THR A 99 14.01 1.54 23.74
CA THR A 99 13.48 0.40 24.52
C THR A 99 12.15 0.72 25.20
N ALA A 100 11.85 2.00 25.40
CA ALA A 100 10.58 2.46 25.97
C ALA A 100 9.43 2.50 24.94
N THR A 101 9.61 1.91 23.76
CA THR A 101 8.57 1.91 22.72
C THR A 101 7.53 0.81 22.95
N PRO A 102 6.28 1.01 22.48
CA PRO A 102 5.26 -0.04 22.53
C PRO A 102 5.70 -1.35 21.85
N ALA A 103 6.62 -1.29 20.89
CA ALA A 103 7.19 -2.46 20.22
C ALA A 103 7.91 -3.40 21.19
N PHE A 104 8.51 -2.90 22.27
CA PHE A 104 9.15 -3.70 23.32
C PHE A 104 8.29 -3.81 24.60
N GLY A 105 7.01 -3.46 24.51
CA GLY A 105 6.09 -3.46 25.64
C GLY A 105 5.64 -4.87 26.07
N PRO A 106 4.85 -4.96 27.17
CA PRO A 106 4.39 -6.22 27.73
C PRO A 106 3.50 -7.01 26.77
N VAL A 107 2.74 -6.34 25.90
CA VAL A 107 1.87 -6.99 24.90
C VAL A 107 2.70 -7.76 23.86
N THR A 108 3.81 -7.19 23.38
CA THR A 108 4.69 -7.89 22.44
C THR A 108 5.31 -9.12 23.10
N GLN A 109 5.77 -8.99 24.35
CA GLN A 109 6.33 -10.13 25.09
C GLN A 109 5.30 -11.23 25.29
N PHE A 110 4.08 -10.88 25.70
CA PHE A 110 2.97 -11.82 25.81
C PHE A 110 2.73 -12.57 24.49
N TYR A 111 2.66 -11.86 23.35
CA TYR A 111 2.48 -12.52 22.06
C TYR A 111 3.64 -13.45 21.70
N LEU A 112 4.89 -13.11 21.99
CA LEU A 112 6.03 -13.97 21.69
C LEU A 112 6.02 -15.25 22.55
N GLU A 113 5.85 -15.09 23.86
CA GLU A 113 5.86 -16.21 24.81
C GLU A 113 4.68 -17.15 24.61
N ASP A 114 3.47 -16.61 24.53
CA ASP A 114 2.23 -17.38 24.41
C ASP A 114 2.12 -18.06 23.04
N THR A 115 2.64 -17.44 21.97
CA THR A 115 2.72 -18.07 20.65
C THR A 115 3.68 -19.26 20.64
N ALA A 116 4.85 -19.11 21.26
CA ALA A 116 5.82 -20.19 21.39
C ALA A 116 5.25 -21.35 22.23
N ALA A 117 4.55 -21.04 23.32
CA ALA A 117 3.88 -22.04 24.15
C ALA A 117 2.79 -22.84 23.40
N ARG A 118 2.13 -22.23 22.40
CA ARG A 118 1.16 -22.91 21.52
C ARG A 118 1.80 -23.67 20.35
N GLY A 119 3.12 -23.65 20.21
CA GLY A 119 3.82 -24.34 19.12
C GLY A 119 3.64 -23.71 17.74
N ILE A 120 3.26 -22.42 17.68
CA ILE A 120 3.08 -21.69 16.41
C ILE A 120 4.41 -21.03 16.04
N ASN A 121 4.97 -21.37 14.89
CA ASN A 121 6.30 -20.89 14.48
C ASN A 121 6.30 -19.48 13.87
N ASN A 122 5.12 -18.94 13.50
CA ASN A 122 5.00 -17.59 12.92
C ASN A 122 4.19 -16.69 13.87
N ALA A 123 4.89 -15.78 14.55
CA ALA A 123 4.28 -14.81 15.46
C ALA A 123 3.34 -13.81 14.78
N VAL A 124 3.64 -13.39 13.55
CA VAL A 124 2.77 -12.46 12.80
C VAL A 124 1.45 -13.14 12.46
N THR A 125 1.50 -14.38 11.98
CA THR A 125 0.29 -15.18 11.69
C THR A 125 -0.53 -15.40 12.97
N ALA A 126 0.11 -15.67 14.11
CA ALA A 126 -0.57 -15.80 15.39
C ALA A 126 -1.28 -14.49 15.79
N VAL A 127 -0.63 -13.33 15.60
CA VAL A 127 -1.26 -12.01 15.82
C VAL A 127 -2.46 -11.81 14.92
N LEU A 128 -2.32 -12.04 13.62
CA LEU A 128 -3.40 -11.79 12.66
C LEU A 128 -4.60 -12.74 12.86
N VAL A 129 -4.37 -14.01 13.16
CA VAL A 129 -5.44 -15.02 13.19
C VAL A 129 -5.97 -15.29 14.59
N VAL A 130 -5.10 -15.37 15.60
CA VAL A 130 -5.45 -15.83 16.94
C VAL A 130 -5.77 -14.65 17.87
N TYR A 131 -4.89 -13.66 17.95
CA TYR A 131 -5.06 -12.55 18.90
C TYR A 131 -5.93 -11.42 18.34
N ARG A 132 -5.74 -11.08 17.07
CA ARG A 132 -6.44 -9.99 16.36
C ARG A 132 -7.25 -10.47 15.15
N GLY A 133 -7.71 -11.72 15.22
CA GLY A 133 -8.54 -12.34 14.17
C GLY A 133 -9.79 -11.54 13.78
N PHE A 134 -10.36 -10.78 14.72
CA PHE A 134 -11.51 -9.92 14.44
C PHE A 134 -11.17 -8.76 13.50
N ASP A 135 -9.97 -8.17 13.62
CA ASP A 135 -9.52 -7.09 12.74
C ASP A 135 -9.30 -7.63 11.32
N THR A 136 -8.63 -8.79 11.20
CA THR A 136 -8.43 -9.47 9.91
C THR A 136 -9.75 -9.94 9.28
N PHE A 137 -10.72 -10.37 10.07
CA PHE A 137 -12.07 -10.66 9.57
C PHE A 137 -12.73 -9.41 8.96
N GLY A 138 -12.57 -8.25 9.60
CA GLY A 138 -13.00 -6.96 9.06
C GLY A 138 -12.32 -6.62 7.74
N GLU A 139 -11.00 -6.82 7.64
CA GLU A 139 -10.24 -6.61 6.40
C GLU A 139 -10.74 -7.50 5.26
N ILE A 140 -11.05 -8.78 5.52
CA ILE A 140 -11.65 -9.68 4.53
C ILE A 140 -13.00 -9.14 4.05
N GLY A 141 -13.83 -8.62 4.97
CA GLY A 141 -15.10 -7.97 4.63
C GLY A 141 -14.92 -6.78 3.69
N VAL A 142 -13.92 -5.94 3.92
CA VAL A 142 -13.60 -4.79 3.06
C VAL A 142 -13.14 -5.24 1.67
N VAL A 143 -12.23 -6.21 1.59
CA VAL A 143 -11.74 -6.74 0.30
C VAL A 143 -12.87 -7.40 -0.49
N PHE A 144 -13.75 -8.15 0.18
CA PHE A 144 -14.94 -8.72 -0.43
C PHE A 144 -15.88 -7.63 -0.99
N ALA A 145 -16.17 -6.60 -0.19
CA ALA A 145 -17.01 -5.48 -0.64
C ALA A 145 -16.40 -4.75 -1.84
N ALA A 146 -15.08 -4.54 -1.85
CA ALA A 146 -14.37 -3.95 -2.99
C ALA A 146 -14.47 -4.84 -4.24
N ALA A 147 -14.32 -6.16 -4.11
CA ALA A 147 -14.48 -7.09 -5.22
C ALA A 147 -15.91 -7.07 -5.79
N VAL A 148 -16.93 -7.08 -4.92
CA VAL A 148 -18.35 -6.94 -5.34
C VAL A 148 -18.58 -5.60 -6.04
N ALA A 149 -18.04 -4.49 -5.51
CA ALA A 149 -18.17 -3.18 -6.13
C ALA A 149 -17.53 -3.13 -7.52
N VAL A 150 -16.33 -3.72 -7.69
CA VAL A 150 -15.68 -3.84 -8.99
C VAL A 150 -16.56 -4.65 -9.95
N LEU A 151 -17.08 -5.81 -9.55
CA LEU A 151 -17.95 -6.63 -10.39
C LEU A 151 -19.27 -5.93 -10.75
N ALA A 152 -19.85 -5.16 -9.83
CA ALA A 152 -21.09 -4.40 -10.06
C ALA A 152 -20.93 -3.23 -11.05
N VAL A 153 -19.70 -2.73 -11.20
CA VAL A 153 -19.33 -1.67 -12.16
C VAL A 153 -18.80 -2.26 -13.46
N LEU A 154 -18.13 -3.41 -13.41
CA LEU A 154 -17.53 -4.06 -14.57
C LEU A 154 -18.61 -4.43 -15.59
N GLY A 155 -18.50 -3.92 -16.82
CA GLY A 155 -19.49 -4.15 -17.89
C GLY A 155 -20.63 -3.14 -17.92
N ARG A 156 -20.68 -2.16 -17.01
CA ARG A 156 -21.53 -0.98 -17.17
C ARG A 156 -20.80 0.05 -18.02
N GLU A 157 -21.11 0.10 -19.30
CA GLU A 157 -20.70 1.20 -20.18
C GLU A 157 -21.46 2.47 -19.76
N THR A 158 -20.75 3.50 -19.30
CA THR A 158 -21.30 4.86 -19.36
C THR A 158 -21.17 5.34 -20.79
N VAL A 159 -22.16 4.99 -21.61
CA VAL A 159 -22.45 5.72 -22.85
C VAL A 159 -22.95 7.10 -22.43
N VAL A 160 -22.11 8.12 -22.63
CA VAL A 160 -22.54 9.50 -22.86
C VAL A 160 -21.68 10.06 -23.98
#